data_AF-F9RF63-F1
#
_entry.id   AF-F9RF63-F1
#
_cell.length_a   1.000
_cell.length_b   1.000
_cell.length_c   1.000
_cell.angle_alpha   90.00
_cell.angle_beta   90.00
_cell.angle_gamma   90.00
#
_symmetry.space_group_name_H-M   'P 1'
#
loop_
_entity.id
_entity.type
_entity.pdbx_description
1 polymer ?
#
loop_
_entity_poly.entity_id
_entity_poly.type
_entity_poly.pdbx_seq_one_letter_code
_entity_poly.pdbx_strand_id
1 'polypeptide(L)'
;MTQSPNVILYYLDAGFPFFDKYPLLPHLSHHDGKKVDLSYLYQDEKGNFTNLKPSISGYGVFESSDENEYNTTRFCKENGYFQYDYPKFLTLGQTDSKLTFSNQWNKKLMHSILANDAVTKVFIEPHLVKRLGLIDNRIRFHGCGAVRHDDHIHIQI
;
A
#
# COMPACT_ATOMS: atom_id res chain seq x y z
N MET A 1 19.68 -25.92 -1.00
CA MET A 1 18.63 -25.10 -0.35
C MET A 1 19.02 -23.64 -0.55
N THR A 2 18.31 -22.92 -1.42
CA THR A 2 18.50 -21.47 -1.56
C THR A 2 17.85 -20.79 -0.37
N GLN A 3 18.65 -20.09 0.44
CA GLN A 3 18.18 -19.32 1.57
C GLN A 3 17.28 -18.19 1.05
N SER A 4 16.08 -18.05 1.61
CA SER A 4 15.22 -16.91 1.25
C SER A 4 15.91 -15.61 1.72
N PRO A 5 15.86 -14.53 0.93
CA PRO A 5 16.43 -13.24 1.32
C PRO A 5 15.80 -12.74 2.63
N ASN A 6 16.58 -12.00 3.42
CA ASN A 6 16.06 -11.30 4.59
C ASN A 6 15.16 -10.14 4.13
N VAL A 7 13.88 -10.20 4.53
CA VAL A 7 12.86 -9.21 4.16
C VAL A 7 12.68 -8.22 5.30
N ILE A 8 12.87 -6.93 5.00
CA ILE A 8 12.58 -5.82 5.91
C ILE A 8 11.23 -5.22 5.50
N LEU A 9 10.30 -5.15 6.45
CA LEU A 9 8.99 -4.55 6.27
C LEU A 9 8.96 -3.16 6.92
N TYR A 10 8.67 -2.13 6.13
CA TYR A 10 8.54 -0.77 6.62
C TYR A 10 7.09 -0.51 7.01
N TYR A 11 6.84 -0.23 8.29
CA TYR A 11 5.61 0.41 8.72
C TYR A 11 5.70 1.91 8.44
N LEU A 12 4.59 2.50 8.03
CA LEU A 12 4.46 3.90 7.65
C LEU A 12 3.69 4.64 8.75
N ASP A 13 2.41 4.91 8.56
CA ASP A 13 1.54 5.49 9.58
C ASP A 13 0.89 4.37 10.42
N ALA A 14 0.91 4.52 11.74
CA ALA A 14 0.20 3.66 12.69
C ALA A 14 -0.52 4.48 13.78
N GLY A 15 -0.68 5.79 13.54
CA GLY A 15 -1.02 6.77 14.56
C GLY A 15 0.22 7.30 15.29
N PHE A 16 0.25 8.62 15.54
CA PHE A 16 1.38 9.26 16.23
C PHE A 16 1.23 9.17 17.76
N PRO A 17 2.32 8.89 18.50
CA PRO A 17 2.28 8.70 19.96
C PRO A 17 2.29 10.01 20.76
N PHE A 18 2.07 11.17 20.13
CA PHE A 18 2.25 12.46 20.78
C PHE A 18 1.04 12.87 21.64
N PHE A 19 -0.19 12.53 21.23
CA PHE A 19 -1.44 12.75 21.98
C PHE A 19 -2.49 11.71 21.57
N ASP A 20 -3.39 11.32 22.49
CA ASP A 20 -4.53 10.44 22.18
C ASP A 20 -5.32 11.00 20.99
N LYS A 21 -5.49 10.18 19.93
CA LYS A 21 -6.36 10.45 18.78
C LYS A 21 -5.90 11.60 17.86
N TYR A 22 -4.62 11.68 17.50
CA TYR A 22 -4.16 12.59 16.45
C TYR A 22 -4.14 11.91 15.07
N PRO A 23 -5.22 11.95 14.26
CA PRO A 23 -5.11 11.60 12.86
C PRO A 23 -4.32 12.68 12.12
N LEU A 24 -3.29 12.30 11.37
CA LEU A 24 -2.78 13.21 10.33
C LEU A 24 -3.91 13.47 9.33
N LEU A 25 -4.06 14.70 8.86
CA LEU A 25 -4.69 14.88 7.55
C LEU A 25 -3.73 14.28 6.50
N PRO A 26 -4.17 13.34 5.63
CA PRO A 26 -5.55 12.88 5.39
C PRO A 26 -5.98 11.57 6.10
N HIS A 27 -5.12 10.92 6.87
CA HIS A 27 -5.38 9.67 7.62
C HIS A 27 -6.27 9.83 8.86
N LEU A 28 -7.55 10.17 8.63
CA LEU A 28 -8.57 10.36 9.67
C LEU A 28 -8.88 9.11 10.51
N SER A 29 -8.52 7.91 10.04
CA SER A 29 -8.90 6.64 10.65
C SER A 29 -7.90 6.12 11.70
N HIS A 30 -6.63 6.55 11.70
CA HIS A 30 -5.53 6.01 12.53
C HIS A 30 -5.50 6.53 13.98
N HIS A 31 -6.65 6.79 14.59
CA HIS A 31 -6.73 7.44 15.91
C HIS A 31 -6.88 6.46 17.09
N ASP A 32 -7.08 5.16 16.82
CA ASP A 32 -7.45 4.14 17.81
C ASP A 32 -6.36 3.09 18.07
N GLY A 33 -5.18 3.24 17.45
CA GLY A 33 -4.06 2.29 17.59
C GLY A 33 -4.31 0.92 16.95
N LYS A 34 -5.33 0.78 16.10
CA LYS A 34 -5.73 -0.49 15.47
C LYS A 34 -5.43 -0.56 13.97
N LYS A 35 -4.72 0.43 13.45
CA LYS A 35 -4.45 0.56 12.02
C LYS A 35 -2.96 0.77 11.78
N VAL A 36 -2.46 0.21 10.70
CA VAL A 36 -1.08 0.39 10.27
C VAL A 36 -1.02 0.34 8.75
N ASP A 37 -0.27 1.28 8.19
CA ASP A 37 0.09 1.32 6.79
C ASP A 37 1.46 0.67 6.62
N LEU A 38 1.59 -0.24 5.66
CA LEU A 38 2.83 -0.93 5.33
C LEU A 38 3.26 -0.60 3.90
N SER A 39 4.55 -0.41 3.69
CA SER A 39 5.08 -0.31 2.33
C SER A 39 4.98 -1.65 1.61
N TYR A 40 4.68 -1.61 0.31
CA TYR A 40 4.83 -2.78 -0.56
C TYR A 40 6.31 -3.20 -0.68
N LEU A 41 6.51 -4.41 -1.19
CA LEU A 41 7.82 -4.97 -1.51
C LEU A 41 8.17 -4.73 -2.97
N TYR A 42 9.43 -4.37 -3.22
CA TYR A 42 9.91 -3.98 -4.54
C TYR A 42 11.04 -4.90 -5.01
N GLN A 43 11.33 -4.80 -6.29
CA GLN A 43 12.44 -5.47 -6.96
C GLN A 43 13.23 -4.48 -7.82
N ASP A 44 14.51 -4.78 -8.04
CA ASP A 44 15.39 -4.00 -8.91
C ASP A 44 15.06 -4.22 -10.40
N GLU A 45 15.76 -3.51 -11.29
CA GLU A 45 15.63 -3.63 -12.76
C GLU A 45 15.92 -5.03 -13.30
N LYS A 46 16.60 -5.87 -12.51
CA LYS A 46 16.94 -7.26 -12.84
C LYS A 46 15.91 -8.25 -12.28
N GLY A 47 14.88 -7.76 -11.58
CA GLY A 47 13.86 -8.58 -10.94
C GLY A 47 14.28 -9.20 -9.60
N ASN A 48 15.41 -8.77 -9.02
CA ASN A 48 15.83 -9.25 -7.70
C ASN A 48 15.11 -8.49 -6.60
N PHE A 49 14.73 -9.21 -5.54
CA PHE A 49 14.18 -8.60 -4.33
C PHE A 49 15.11 -7.53 -3.75
N THR A 50 14.52 -6.45 -3.26
CA THR A 50 15.24 -5.41 -2.52
C THR A 50 14.46 -4.97 -1.29
N ASN A 51 15.19 -4.53 -0.27
CA ASN A 51 14.64 -3.87 0.92
C ASN A 51 14.49 -2.35 0.72
N LEU A 52 14.70 -1.84 -0.49
CA LEU A 52 14.45 -0.44 -0.79
C LEU A 52 12.96 -0.21 -1.06
N LYS A 53 12.48 0.96 -0.66
CA LYS A 53 11.15 1.51 -0.99
C LYS A 53 11.35 2.70 -1.94
N PRO A 54 10.37 3.07 -2.79
CA PRO A 54 10.55 4.06 -3.87
C PRO A 54 10.50 5.53 -3.44
N SER A 55 10.08 5.81 -2.20
CA SER A 55 10.09 7.15 -1.62
C SER A 55 10.66 7.17 -0.21
N ILE A 56 11.14 8.33 0.24
CA ILE A 56 11.70 8.47 1.58
C ILE A 56 10.62 8.24 2.63
N SER A 57 9.42 8.77 2.42
CA SER A 57 8.26 8.60 3.32
C SER A 57 7.60 7.22 3.22
N GLY A 58 7.76 6.51 2.09
CA GLY A 58 6.99 5.30 1.77
C GLY A 58 5.64 5.56 1.09
N TYR A 59 5.22 6.84 0.94
CA TYR A 59 3.99 7.24 0.25
C TYR A 59 4.27 7.89 -1.11
N GLY A 60 3.22 8.01 -1.93
CA GLY A 60 3.17 8.91 -3.08
C GLY A 60 3.84 8.43 -4.36
N VAL A 61 4.40 7.21 -4.37
CA VAL A 61 4.80 6.51 -5.59
C VAL A 61 3.81 5.37 -5.79
N PHE A 62 2.89 5.60 -6.73
CA PHE A 62 1.74 4.74 -6.94
C PHE A 62 1.97 3.72 -8.03
N GLU A 63 1.44 2.52 -7.83
CA GLU A 63 1.40 1.51 -8.86
C GLU A 63 0.24 1.77 -9.83
N SER A 64 0.56 1.83 -11.12
CA SER A 64 -0.44 2.01 -12.17
C SER A 64 -1.12 0.68 -12.50
N SER A 65 -2.41 0.75 -12.83
CA SER A 65 -3.13 -0.37 -13.43
C SER A 65 -2.56 -0.73 -14.80
N ASP A 66 -2.47 -2.03 -15.10
CA ASP A 66 -2.10 -2.53 -16.42
C ASP A 66 -3.24 -2.32 -17.44
N GLU A 67 -2.96 -2.49 -18.74
CA GLU A 67 -3.95 -2.29 -19.82
C GLU A 67 -5.21 -3.17 -19.68
N ASN A 68 -5.06 -4.36 -19.06
CA ASN A 68 -6.15 -5.32 -18.84
C ASN A 68 -6.79 -5.20 -17.44
N GLU A 69 -6.41 -4.18 -16.68
CA GLU A 69 -6.92 -3.90 -15.34
C GLU A 69 -7.83 -2.67 -15.34
N TYR A 70 -8.77 -2.65 -14.40
CA TYR A 70 -9.64 -1.50 -14.24
C TYR A 70 -8.86 -0.33 -13.64
N ASN A 71 -8.75 0.76 -14.40
CA ASN A 71 -8.04 1.97 -13.97
C ASN A 71 -8.89 2.76 -12.97
N THR A 72 -8.83 2.32 -11.71
CA THR A 72 -9.60 2.91 -10.59
C THR A 72 -9.20 4.37 -10.37
N THR A 73 -7.93 4.71 -10.52
CA THR A 73 -7.42 6.08 -10.41
C THR A 73 -8.06 7.01 -11.44
N ARG A 74 -8.09 6.59 -12.70
CA ARG A 74 -8.73 7.36 -13.77
C ARG A 74 -10.22 7.53 -13.47
N PHE A 75 -10.91 6.44 -13.15
CA PHE A 75 -12.33 6.48 -12.82
C PHE A 75 -12.64 7.44 -11.66
N CYS A 76 -11.93 7.34 -10.54
CA CYS A 76 -12.15 8.20 -9.39
C CYS A 76 -11.89 9.68 -9.73
N LYS A 77 -10.80 9.98 -10.45
CA LYS A 77 -10.49 11.37 -10.84
C LYS A 77 -11.49 11.95 -11.82
N GLU A 78 -11.95 11.17 -12.81
CA GLU A 78 -13.00 11.59 -13.76
C GLU A 78 -14.35 11.83 -13.07
N ASN A 79 -14.60 11.19 -11.93
CA ASN A 79 -15.80 11.40 -11.10
C ASN A 79 -15.64 12.51 -10.04
N GLY A 80 -14.62 13.37 -10.17
CA GLY A 80 -14.46 14.57 -9.33
C GLY A 80 -13.70 14.36 -8.02
N TYR A 81 -13.16 13.18 -7.76
CA TYR A 81 -12.34 12.90 -6.58
C TYR A 81 -10.89 13.37 -6.81
N PHE A 82 -10.69 14.69 -6.82
CA PHE A 82 -9.37 15.30 -7.04
C PHE A 82 -8.35 14.95 -5.95
N GLN A 83 -8.82 14.62 -4.74
CA GLN A 83 -7.99 14.24 -3.60
C GLN A 83 -7.35 12.85 -3.72
N TYR A 84 -7.82 12.03 -4.68
CA TYR A 84 -7.50 10.62 -4.77
C TYR A 84 -5.99 10.34 -4.87
N ASP A 85 -5.24 11.23 -5.51
CA ASP A 85 -3.79 11.12 -5.71
C ASP A 85 -2.95 12.11 -4.87
N TYR A 86 -3.55 12.75 -3.86
CA TYR A 86 -2.87 13.73 -3.00
C TYR A 86 -1.57 13.24 -2.34
N PRO A 87 -1.43 11.96 -1.93
CA PRO A 87 -0.18 11.46 -1.37
C PRO A 87 1.04 11.61 -2.29
N LYS A 88 0.89 11.92 -3.59
CA LYS A 88 2.02 12.27 -4.48
C LYS A 88 2.89 13.41 -3.95
N PHE A 89 2.33 14.30 -3.14
CA PHE A 89 3.06 15.41 -2.52
C PHE A 89 3.77 15.00 -1.21
N LEU A 90 3.55 13.78 -0.72
CA LEU A 90 4.09 13.27 0.54
C LEU A 90 5.30 12.35 0.34
N THR A 91 5.87 12.23 -0.86
CA THR A 91 7.02 11.34 -1.12
C THR A 91 8.25 11.68 -0.26
N LEU A 92 8.43 12.96 0.09
CA LEU A 92 9.63 13.51 0.72
C LEU A 92 10.92 13.26 -0.09
N GLY A 93 10.78 13.02 -1.40
CA GLY A 93 11.86 12.62 -2.30
C GLY A 93 11.74 11.16 -2.74
N GLN A 94 12.08 10.89 -4.00
CA GLN A 94 12.21 9.53 -4.52
C GLN A 94 13.61 9.01 -4.21
N THR A 95 13.68 7.79 -3.71
CA THR A 95 14.93 7.11 -3.31
C THR A 95 15.57 6.38 -4.49
N ASP A 96 14.76 5.74 -5.33
CA ASP A 96 15.20 5.06 -6.55
C ASP A 96 14.01 4.89 -7.52
N SER A 97 14.07 5.55 -8.67
CA SER A 97 13.03 5.53 -9.71
C SER A 97 12.98 4.23 -10.51
N LYS A 98 13.94 3.32 -10.29
CA LYS A 98 14.10 2.08 -11.04
C LYS A 98 13.46 0.88 -10.34
N LEU A 99 13.00 1.07 -9.10
CA LEU A 99 12.30 0.04 -8.36
C LEU A 99 10.94 -0.24 -9.01
N THR A 100 10.60 -1.52 -9.09
CA THR A 100 9.30 -1.97 -9.58
C THR A 100 8.59 -2.80 -8.52
N PHE A 101 7.27 -2.71 -8.46
CA PHE A 101 6.49 -3.53 -7.55
C PHE A 101 6.68 -5.03 -7.83
N SER A 102 6.92 -5.81 -6.78
CA SER A 102 7.12 -7.24 -6.95
C SER A 102 5.84 -8.05 -6.69
N ASN A 103 5.20 -8.51 -7.77
CA ASN A 103 3.99 -9.34 -7.69
C ASN A 103 4.21 -10.60 -6.83
N GLN A 104 5.37 -11.27 -6.96
CA GLN A 104 5.68 -12.49 -6.23
C GLN A 104 5.78 -12.23 -4.72
N TRP A 105 6.52 -11.20 -4.32
CA TRP A 105 6.77 -10.89 -2.91
C TRP A 105 5.54 -10.28 -2.23
N ASN A 106 4.82 -9.37 -2.89
CA ASN A 106 3.60 -8.80 -2.35
C ASN A 106 2.48 -9.84 -2.23
N LYS A 107 2.38 -10.82 -3.14
CA LYS A 107 1.45 -11.93 -2.97
C LYS A 107 1.75 -12.73 -1.70
N LYS A 108 3.02 -13.06 -1.45
CA LYS A 108 3.45 -13.75 -0.22
C LYS A 108 3.16 -12.93 1.02
N LEU A 109 3.49 -11.63 1.00
CA LEU A 109 3.22 -10.71 2.11
C LEU A 109 1.72 -10.66 2.43
N MET A 110 0.87 -10.51 1.42
CA MET A 110 -0.59 -10.48 1.59
C MET A 110 -1.12 -11.79 2.15
N HIS A 111 -0.64 -12.95 1.69
CA HIS A 111 -1.01 -14.23 2.30
C HIS A 111 -0.58 -14.33 3.78
N SER A 112 0.60 -13.83 4.14
CA SER A 112 1.05 -13.79 5.53
C SER A 112 0.21 -12.86 6.40
N ILE A 113 -0.17 -11.68 5.89
CA ILE A 113 -1.07 -10.74 6.58
C ILE A 113 -2.44 -11.39 6.81
N LEU A 114 -3.00 -12.02 5.78
CA LEU A 114 -4.34 -12.63 5.84
C LEU A 114 -4.35 -13.94 6.65
N ALA A 115 -3.21 -14.61 6.82
CA ALA A 115 -3.12 -15.77 7.72
C ALA A 115 -3.29 -15.40 9.20
N ASN A 116 -3.24 -14.11 9.56
CA ASN A 116 -3.48 -13.64 10.92
C ASN A 116 -4.97 -13.35 11.14
N ASP A 117 -5.60 -14.10 12.03
CA ASP A 117 -7.03 -13.96 12.37
C ASP A 117 -7.37 -12.64 13.08
N ALA A 118 -6.38 -11.96 13.66
CA ALA A 118 -6.57 -10.64 14.24
C ALA A 118 -6.84 -9.56 13.18
N VAL A 119 -6.44 -9.78 11.91
CA VAL A 119 -6.71 -8.83 10.84
C VAL A 119 -8.18 -8.89 10.47
N THR A 120 -8.88 -7.77 10.62
CA THR A 120 -10.31 -7.62 10.34
C THR A 120 -10.58 -6.89 9.03
N LYS A 121 -9.63 -6.08 8.55
CA LYS A 121 -9.76 -5.35 7.27
C LYS A 121 -8.41 -5.07 6.64
N VAL A 122 -8.36 -5.12 5.31
CA VAL A 122 -7.21 -4.68 4.52
C VAL A 122 -7.69 -3.80 3.36
N PHE A 123 -7.11 -2.62 3.18
CA PHE A 123 -7.34 -1.81 1.98
C PHE A 123 -6.12 -1.83 1.06
N ILE A 124 -6.38 -2.20 -0.19
CA ILE A 124 -5.48 -2.10 -1.33
C ILE A 124 -6.32 -1.79 -2.57
N GLU A 125 -5.71 -1.28 -3.64
CA GLU A 125 -6.46 -0.94 -4.85
C GLU A 125 -7.02 -2.16 -5.59
N PRO A 126 -8.21 -2.04 -6.23
CA PRO A 126 -8.85 -3.17 -6.92
C PRO A 126 -7.99 -3.86 -7.98
N HIS A 127 -7.17 -3.08 -8.69
CA HIS A 127 -6.28 -3.61 -9.72
C HIS A 127 -5.19 -4.51 -9.09
N LEU A 128 -4.64 -4.15 -7.93
CA LEU A 128 -3.67 -4.97 -7.21
C LEU A 128 -4.29 -6.25 -6.63
N VAL A 129 -5.55 -6.21 -6.20
CA VAL A 129 -6.29 -7.44 -5.80
C VAL A 129 -6.31 -8.44 -6.95
N LYS A 130 -6.66 -7.97 -8.16
CA LYS A 130 -6.69 -8.79 -9.38
C LYS A 130 -5.29 -9.27 -9.76
N ARG A 131 -4.30 -8.37 -9.79
CA ARG A 131 -2.90 -8.66 -10.15
C ARG A 131 -2.28 -9.76 -9.29
N LEU A 132 -2.50 -9.67 -7.98
CA LEU A 132 -1.96 -10.62 -7.01
C LEU A 132 -2.79 -11.90 -6.92
N GLY A 133 -4.00 -11.92 -7.51
CA GLY A 133 -4.93 -13.04 -7.45
C GLY A 133 -5.39 -13.34 -6.02
N LEU A 134 -5.75 -12.29 -5.29
CA LEU A 134 -6.17 -12.37 -3.89
C LEU A 134 -7.68 -12.60 -3.79
N ILE A 135 -8.08 -13.52 -2.92
CA ILE A 135 -9.49 -13.85 -2.66
C ILE A 135 -9.66 -13.94 -1.14
N ASP A 136 -10.18 -12.87 -0.54
CA ASP A 136 -10.48 -12.79 0.90
C ASP A 136 -11.51 -11.68 1.16
N ASN A 137 -12.48 -11.91 2.04
CA ASN A 137 -13.57 -10.98 2.32
C ASN A 137 -13.15 -9.77 3.19
N ARG A 138 -11.97 -9.82 3.80
CA ARG A 138 -11.38 -8.71 4.56
C ARG A 138 -10.71 -7.68 3.66
N ILE A 139 -10.32 -8.07 2.44
CA ILE A 139 -9.77 -7.16 1.44
C ILE A 139 -10.91 -6.31 0.87
N ARG A 140 -10.75 -4.99 0.93
CA ARG A 140 -11.77 -4.05 0.48
C ARG A 140 -11.16 -2.93 -0.33
N PHE A 141 -11.96 -2.38 -1.23
CA PHE A 141 -11.68 -1.07 -1.81
C PHE A 141 -12.15 0.01 -0.83
N HIS A 142 -11.28 0.97 -0.50
CA HIS A 142 -11.64 2.07 0.42
C HIS A 142 -12.68 3.01 -0.23
N GLY A 143 -12.70 3.12 -1.56
CA GLY A 143 -13.59 4.02 -2.28
C GLY A 143 -12.90 5.32 -2.68
N CYS A 144 -13.42 5.97 -3.72
CA CYS A 144 -12.81 7.20 -4.27
C CYS A 144 -12.78 8.40 -3.30
N GLY A 145 -13.59 8.37 -2.23
CA GLY A 145 -13.61 9.40 -1.20
C GLY A 145 -12.33 9.44 -0.36
N ALA A 146 -11.59 8.34 -0.30
CA ALA A 146 -10.29 8.22 0.37
C ALA A 146 -9.14 8.36 -0.64
N VAL A 147 -7.91 8.50 -0.15
CA VAL A 147 -6.71 8.41 -0.99
C VAL A 147 -6.52 6.97 -1.50
N ARG A 148 -5.86 6.81 -2.64
CA ARG A 148 -5.54 5.49 -3.22
C ARG A 148 -4.56 4.68 -2.35
N HIS A 149 -4.64 3.35 -2.41
CA HIS A 149 -3.83 2.40 -1.63
C HIS A 149 -3.01 1.46 -2.54
N ASP A 150 -2.38 2.04 -3.57
CA ASP A 150 -1.43 1.38 -4.47
C ASP A 150 0.00 1.92 -4.33
N ASP A 151 0.26 2.70 -3.29
CA ASP A 151 1.59 3.01 -2.75
C ASP A 151 1.87 2.30 -1.41
N HIS A 152 0.82 1.89 -0.69
CA HIS A 152 0.91 1.16 0.59
C HIS A 152 -0.25 0.17 0.80
N ILE A 153 -0.11 -0.71 1.80
CA ILE A 153 -1.14 -1.62 2.30
C ILE A 153 -1.67 -1.07 3.62
N HIS A 154 -2.97 -0.81 3.72
CA HIS A 154 -3.59 -0.44 5.00
C HIS A 154 -4.16 -1.67 5.68
N ILE A 155 -3.80 -1.91 6.94
CA ILE A 155 -4.27 -3.04 7.75
C ILE A 155 -5.04 -2.52 8.95
N GLN A 156 -6.12 -3.20 9.30
CA GLN A 156 -6.88 -3.00 10.52
C GLN A 156 -7.00 -4.31 11.31
N ILE A 157 -6.85 -4.22 12.63
CA ILE A 157 -7.20 -5.27 13.59
C ILE A 157 -8.50 -4.96 14.33
#